data_AF-A0A6J5IZ89-F1
#
_entry.id   AF-A0A6J5IZ89-F1
#
_cell.length_a   1.000
_cell.length_b   1.000
_cell.length_c   1.000
_cell.angle_alpha   90.00
_cell.angle_beta   90.00
_cell.angle_gamma   90.00
#
_symmetry.space_group_name_H-M   'P 1'
#
loop_
_entity.id
_entity.type
_entity.pdbx_description
1 polymer ?
#
loop_
_entity_poly.entity_id
_entity_poly.type
_entity_poly.pdbx_seq_one_letter_code
_entity_poly.pdbx_strand_id
1 'polypeptide(L)'
;MQALPMDQRDEKRAWVTEIMTFIETQPYDPDICARYVYTAALDARAHRYSDRRLDTLLDTIRGMSAGDEFHYSQDELVEMLQAYLRDAE
;
A
#
# COMPACT_ATOMS: atom_id res chain seq x y z
N MET A 1 23.75 -2.10 4.84
CA MET A 1 22.43 -1.56 4.48
C MET A 1 22.62 -0.90 3.12
N GLN A 2 22.26 -1.56 2.02
CA GLN A 2 22.45 -0.99 0.68
C GLN A 2 21.29 -0.04 0.38
N ALA A 3 21.59 1.20 -0.02
CA ALA A 3 20.61 2.16 -0.47
C ALA A 3 19.99 1.67 -1.79
N LEU A 4 18.66 1.70 -1.88
CA LEU A 4 17.94 1.40 -3.11
C LEU A 4 18.27 2.46 -4.17
N PRO A 5 18.34 2.11 -5.47
CA PRO A 5 18.51 3.09 -6.54
C PRO A 5 17.40 4.15 -6.46
N MET A 6 17.75 5.43 -6.66
CA MET A 6 16.81 6.58 -6.57
C MET A 6 15.50 6.34 -7.33
N ASP A 7 15.59 5.74 -8.52
CA ASP A 7 14.43 5.38 -9.36
C ASP A 7 13.41 4.50 -8.62
N GLN A 8 13.87 3.44 -7.94
CA GLN A 8 12.98 2.52 -7.23
C GLN A 8 12.36 3.13 -5.97
N ARG A 9 13.03 4.11 -5.36
CA ARG A 9 12.48 4.82 -4.20
C ARG A 9 11.34 5.74 -4.64
N ASP A 10 11.53 6.44 -5.75
CA ASP A 10 10.54 7.36 -6.30
C ASP A 10 9.32 6.61 -6.87
N GLU A 11 9.55 5.48 -7.55
CA GLU A 11 8.47 4.63 -8.05
C GLU A 11 7.59 4.06 -6.92
N LYS A 12 8.19 3.59 -5.81
CA LYS A 12 7.44 3.12 -4.64
C LYS A 12 6.59 4.22 -4.02
N ARG A 13 7.13 5.43 -3.91
CA ARG A 13 6.39 6.59 -3.37
C ARG A 13 5.23 6.95 -4.27
N ALA A 14 5.46 7.02 -5.58
CA ALA A 14 4.42 7.29 -6.57
C ALA A 14 3.28 6.27 -6.45
N TRP A 15 3.64 5.00 -6.29
CA TRP A 15 2.66 3.92 -6.17
C TRP A 15 1.86 3.95 -4.86
N VAL A 16 2.51 4.17 -3.72
CA VAL A 16 1.79 4.35 -2.44
C VAL A 16 0.89 5.59 -2.47
N THR A 17 1.33 6.65 -3.14
CA THR A 17 0.54 7.88 -3.33
C THR A 17 -0.70 7.64 -4.22
N GLU A 18 -0.58 6.78 -5.24
CA GLU A 18 -1.70 6.37 -6.08
C GLU A 18 -2.75 5.58 -5.29
N ILE A 19 -2.31 4.65 -4.44
CA ILE A 19 -3.22 3.91 -3.54
C ILE A 19 -3.94 4.86 -2.59
N MET A 20 -3.23 5.81 -1.96
CA MET A 20 -3.86 6.82 -1.11
C MET A 20 -4.89 7.65 -1.89
N THR A 21 -4.54 8.09 -3.10
CA THR A 21 -5.44 8.86 -3.95
C THR A 21 -6.70 8.07 -4.30
N PHE A 22 -6.57 6.78 -4.62
CA PHE A 22 -7.71 5.89 -4.88
C PHE A 22 -8.63 5.78 -3.66
N ILE A 23 -8.07 5.64 -2.46
CA ILE A 23 -8.84 5.57 -1.21
C ILE A 23 -9.60 6.87 -0.95
N GLU A 24 -8.96 8.02 -1.14
CA GLU A 24 -9.52 9.33 -0.81
C GLU A 24 -10.55 9.84 -1.84
N THR A 25 -10.50 9.39 -3.09
CA THR A 25 -11.30 9.95 -4.19
C THR A 25 -12.65 9.28 -4.44
N GLN A 26 -12.93 8.16 -3.79
CA GLN A 26 -14.18 7.39 -3.95
C GLN A 26 -14.82 7.06 -2.59
N PRO A 27 -16.11 6.68 -2.55
CA PRO A 27 -16.71 6.16 -1.33
C PRO A 27 -15.91 4.96 -0.81
N TYR A 28 -15.38 5.09 0.40
CA TYR A 28 -14.52 4.08 0.99
C TYR A 28 -15.29 2.78 1.25
N ASP A 29 -14.75 1.68 0.70
CA ASP A 29 -15.23 0.32 0.90
C ASP A 29 -13.99 -0.58 1.13
N PRO A 30 -13.90 -1.24 2.30
CA PRO A 30 -12.76 -2.08 2.67
C PRO A 30 -12.45 -3.20 1.67
N ASP A 31 -13.48 -3.85 1.12
CA ASP A 31 -13.32 -4.99 0.22
C ASP A 31 -12.84 -4.52 -1.16
N ILE A 32 -13.40 -3.42 -1.66
CA ILE A 32 -12.96 -2.77 -2.90
C ILE A 32 -11.50 -2.31 -2.75
N CYS A 33 -11.15 -1.69 -1.62
CA CYS A 33 -9.80 -1.26 -1.32
C CYS A 33 -8.82 -2.44 -1.31
N ALA A 34 -9.13 -3.50 -0.56
CA ALA A 34 -8.29 -4.69 -0.48
C ALA A 34 -8.07 -5.34 -1.85
N ARG A 35 -9.11 -5.40 -2.69
CA ARG A 35 -9.04 -5.96 -4.04
C ARG A 35 -8.21 -5.10 -4.98
N TYR A 36 -8.35 -3.79 -4.92
CA TYR A 36 -7.54 -2.85 -5.70
C TYR A 36 -6.07 -2.97 -5.33
N VAL A 37 -5.74 -2.90 -4.03
CA VAL A 37 -4.36 -3.01 -3.53
C VAL A 37 -3.76 -4.37 -3.87
N TYR A 38 -4.52 -5.46 -3.81
CA TYR A 38 -4.04 -6.77 -4.24
C TYR A 38 -3.68 -6.79 -5.74
N THR A 39 -4.51 -6.20 -6.58
CA THR A 39 -4.26 -6.14 -8.03
C THR A 39 -3.04 -5.27 -8.34
N ALA A 40 -2.97 -4.09 -7.72
CA ALA A 40 -1.83 -3.19 -7.82
C ALA A 40 -0.55 -3.85 -7.29
N ALA A 41 -0.63 -4.63 -6.20
CA ALA A 41 0.51 -5.31 -5.60
C ALA A 41 1.04 -6.43 -6.50
N LEU A 42 0.18 -7.13 -7.25
CA LEU A 42 0.64 -8.09 -8.26
C LEU A 42 1.45 -7.42 -9.37
N ASP A 43 1.03 -6.23 -9.82
CA ASP A 43 1.79 -5.42 -10.78
C ASP A 43 3.11 -4.91 -10.17
N ALA A 44 3.09 -4.43 -8.91
CA ALA A 44 4.30 -3.99 -8.21
C ALA A 44 5.29 -5.14 -7.93
N ARG A 45 4.79 -6.36 -7.66
CA ARG A 45 5.62 -7.57 -7.45
C ARG A 45 6.21 -8.08 -8.77
N ALA A 46 5.55 -7.83 -9.90
CA ALA A 46 6.18 -7.96 -11.22
C ALA A 46 7.32 -6.93 -11.41
N HIS A 47 7.19 -5.76 -10.78
CA HIS A 47 8.21 -4.69 -10.72
C HIS A 47 9.13 -4.76 -9.48
N ARG A 48 9.96 -5.79 -9.35
CA ARG A 48 11.32 -5.74 -8.72
C ARG A 48 11.53 -5.18 -7.29
N TYR A 49 10.54 -4.75 -6.53
CA TYR A 49 10.80 -4.12 -5.23
C TYR A 49 11.06 -5.16 -4.12
N SER A 50 12.31 -5.28 -3.68
CA SER A 50 12.69 -6.10 -2.52
C SER A 50 12.50 -5.32 -1.20
N ASP A 51 11.29 -4.86 -0.92
CA ASP A 51 10.99 -4.06 0.26
C ASP A 51 10.04 -4.77 1.22
N ARG A 52 10.64 -5.40 2.23
CA ARG A 52 9.89 -6.16 3.21
C ARG A 52 8.87 -5.34 3.99
N ARG A 53 9.12 -4.03 4.19
CA ARG A 53 8.17 -3.16 4.91
C ARG A 53 6.95 -2.88 4.03
N LEU A 54 7.18 -2.58 2.75
CA LEU A 54 6.10 -2.42 1.77
C LEU A 54 5.32 -3.73 1.62
N ASP A 55 5.99 -4.86 1.47
CA ASP A 55 5.35 -6.18 1.38
C ASP A 55 4.44 -6.45 2.58
N THR A 56 4.92 -6.16 3.80
CA THR A 56 4.14 -6.34 5.02
C THR A 56 2.91 -5.43 5.05
N LEU A 57 3.07 -4.16 4.65
CA LEU A 57 1.95 -3.20 4.59
C LEU A 57 0.87 -3.69 3.62
N LEU A 58 1.28 -4.15 2.44
CA LEU A 58 0.36 -4.67 1.43
C LEU A 58 -0.34 -5.96 1.86
N ASP A 59 0.39 -6.88 2.50
CA ASP A 59 -0.19 -8.11 3.02
C ASP A 59 -1.24 -7.81 4.11
N THR A 60 -1.00 -6.80 4.97
CA THR A 60 -1.99 -6.33 5.95
C THR A 60 -3.25 -5.80 5.27
N ILE A 61 -3.10 -4.93 4.26
CA ILE A 61 -4.27 -4.36 3.54
C ILE A 61 -5.03 -5.45 2.78
N ARG A 62 -4.31 -6.38 2.15
CA ARG A 62 -4.91 -7.57 1.51
C ARG A 62 -5.69 -8.41 2.51
N GLY A 63 -5.20 -8.52 3.74
CA GLY A 63 -5.84 -9.28 4.82
C GLY A 63 -7.27 -8.84 5.14
N MET A 64 -7.63 -7.58 4.85
CA MET A 64 -8.99 -7.08 5.03
C MET A 64 -10.03 -7.86 4.20
N SER A 65 -9.64 -8.42 3.05
CA SER A 65 -10.54 -9.24 2.22
C SER A 65 -10.92 -10.59 2.85
N ALA A 66 -10.31 -10.96 3.99
CA ALA A 66 -10.63 -12.19 4.71
C ALA A 66 -11.92 -12.07 5.55
N GLY A 67 -12.43 -10.86 5.77
CA GLY A 67 -13.70 -10.60 6.45
C GLY A 67 -13.67 -9.34 7.31
N ASP A 68 -14.87 -8.91 7.73
CA ASP A 68 -15.11 -7.64 8.44
C ASP A 68 -14.26 -7.47 9.72
N GLU A 69 -13.87 -8.56 10.36
CA GLU A 69 -13.04 -8.54 11.58
C GLU A 69 -11.61 -8.01 11.35
N PHE A 70 -11.17 -7.94 10.08
CA PHE A 70 -9.88 -7.43 9.68
C PHE A 70 -9.97 -6.04 9.03
N HIS A 71 -11.15 -5.44 8.95
CA HIS A 71 -11.34 -4.14 8.32
C HIS A 71 -10.68 -3.04 9.15
N TYR A 72 -9.93 -2.21 8.45
CA TYR A 72 -9.46 -0.93 8.95
C TYR A 72 -10.40 0.17 8.46
N SER A 73 -10.58 1.21 9.27
CA SER A 73 -11.20 2.45 8.82
C SER A 73 -10.31 3.16 7.79
N GLN A 74 -10.91 4.09 7.05
CA GLN A 74 -10.19 4.90 6.07
C GLN A 74 -9.02 5.66 6.72
N ASP A 75 -9.25 6.28 7.88
CA ASP A 75 -8.24 7.07 8.59
C ASP A 75 -7.06 6.20 9.04
N GLU A 76 -7.31 4.98 9.55
CA GLU A 76 -6.26 4.04 9.94
C GLU A 76 -5.40 3.61 8.75
N LEU A 77 -6.02 3.32 7.60
CA LEU A 77 -5.28 2.99 6.38
C LEU A 77 -4.43 4.15 5.89
N VAL A 78 -4.99 5.35 5.86
CA VAL A 78 -4.26 6.56 5.47
C VAL A 78 -3.08 6.79 6.41
N GLU A 79 -3.28 6.64 7.72
CA GLU A 79 -2.21 6.78 8.71
C GLU A 79 -1.08 5.76 8.50
N MET A 80 -1.43 4.49 8.24
CA MET A 80 -0.45 3.43 7.94
C MET A 80 0.37 3.73 6.68
N LEU A 81 -0.29 4.17 5.60
CA LEU A 81 0.36 4.51 4.33
C LEU A 81 1.27 5.74 4.49
N GLN A 82 0.80 6.76 5.20
CA GLN A 82 1.61 7.94 5.52
C GLN A 82 2.81 7.59 6.41
N ALA A 83 2.65 6.70 7.39
CA ALA A 83 3.75 6.24 8.23
C ALA A 83 4.85 5.56 7.39
N TYR A 84 4.47 4.72 6.42
CA TYR A 84 5.44 4.14 5.49
C TYR A 84 6.18 5.20 4.67
N LEU A 85 5.47 6.21 4.14
CA LEU A 85 6.08 7.28 3.35
C LEU A 85 7.07 8.13 4.16
N ARG A 86 6.73 8.47 5.41
CA ARG A 86 7.62 9.22 6.32
C ARG A 86 8.89 8.43 6.63
N ASP A 87 8.75 7.13 6.88
CA ASP A 87 9.87 6.25 7.20
C ASP A 87 10.76 5.93 5.98
N ALA A 88 10.28 6.18 4.76
CA ALA A 88 11.00 5.93 3.51
C ALA A 88 11.84 7.14 3.03
N GLU A 89 11.89 8.24 3.78
CA GLU A 89 12.82 9.39 3.60
C GLU A 89 14.24 9.02 4.05
#